data_AF-A0A1A7KMF4-F1
#
_entry.id   AF-A0A1A7KMF4-F1
#
_cell.length_a   1.000
_cell.length_b   1.000
_cell.length_c   1.000
_cell.angle_alpha   90.00
_cell.angle_beta   90.00
_cell.angle_gamma   90.00
#
_symmetry.space_group_name_H-M   'P 1'
#
loop_
_entity.id
_entity.type
_entity.pdbx_description
1 polymer ?
#
loop_
_entity_poly.entity_id
_entity_poly.type
_entity_poly.pdbx_seq_one_letter_code
_entity_poly.pdbx_strand_id
1 'polypeptide(L)' 'MKLLGRNHIIISIITFTILFLMNYLGNEEADKMERALMTAFAGVIGLSIGLFILNKGKNDKNPPQNFD' A
#
# COMPACT_ATOMS: atom_id res chain seq x y z
N MET A 1 -13.33 -4.26 -6.78
CA MET A 1 -13.39 -4.01 -5.32
C MET A 1 -13.53 -2.53 -5.11
N LYS A 2 -14.36 -2.05 -4.16
CA LYS A 2 -14.34 -0.62 -3.82
C LYS A 2 -12.92 -0.31 -3.30
N LEU A 3 -12.19 0.57 -3.99
CA LEU A 3 -10.81 0.95 -3.67
C LEU A 3 -10.66 1.54 -2.26
N LEU A 4 -11.76 2.02 -1.68
CA LEU A 4 -11.88 2.48 -0.29
C LEU A 4 -12.83 1.59 0.54
N GLY A 5 -13.02 0.34 0.11
CA GLY A 5 -13.83 -0.63 0.84
C GLY A 5 -13.11 -1.13 2.08
N ARG A 6 -13.89 -1.71 3.02
CA ARG A 6 -13.41 -2.29 4.28
C ARG A 6 -12.13 -3.13 4.13
N ASN A 7 -12.02 -3.90 3.04
CA ASN A 7 -10.85 -4.74 2.77
C ASN A 7 -9.57 -3.95 2.53
N HIS A 8 -9.62 -2.79 1.86
CA HIS A 8 -8.43 -1.95 1.62
C HIS A 8 -7.90 -1.37 2.93
N ILE A 9 -8.81 -0.92 3.79
CA ILE A 9 -8.48 -0.38 5.12
C ILE A 9 -7.85 -1.48 5.98
N ILE A 10 -8.42 -2.68 6.00
CA ILE A 10 -7.87 -3.81 6.77
C ILE A 10 -6.45 -4.15 6.29
N ILE A 11 -6.24 -4.30 4.97
CA ILE A 11 -4.91 -4.61 4.41
C ILE A 11 -3.93 -3.48 4.75
N SER A 12 -4.35 -2.23 4.60
CA SER A 12 -3.51 -1.06 4.91
C SER A 12 -3.07 -1.01 6.37
N ILE A 13 -3.97 -1.30 7.33
CA ILE A 13 -3.65 -1.36 8.76
C ILE A 13 -2.67 -2.49 9.06
N ILE A 14 -2.89 -3.67 8.47
CA ILE A 14 -1.99 -4.82 8.66
C ILE A 14 -0.60 -4.50 8.09
N THR A 15 -0.52 -3.99 6.86
CA THR A 15 0.74 -3.59 6.23
C THR A 15 1.46 -2.51 7.03
N PHE A 16 0.74 -1.48 7.49
CA PHE A 16 1.31 -0.44 8.36
C PHE A 16 1.92 -1.06 9.62
N THR A 17 1.17 -1.93 10.31
CA THR A 17 1.62 -2.55 11.56
C THR A 17 2.87 -3.39 11.35
N ILE A 18 2.92 -4.20 10.29
CA ILE A 18 4.08 -5.03 9.97
C ILE A 18 5.31 -4.15 9.67
N LEU A 19 5.17 -3.16 8.78
CA LEU A 19 6.28 -2.28 8.41
C LEU A 19 6.78 -1.46 9.60
N PHE A 20 5.86 -0.93 10.41
CA PHE A 20 6.19 -0.18 11.60
C PHE A 20 6.97 -1.05 12.59
N LEU A 21 6.44 -2.24 12.93
CA LEU A 21 7.10 -3.14 13.87
C LEU A 21 8.46 -3.63 13.35
N MET A 22 8.57 -3.94 12.05
CA MET A 22 9.83 -4.38 11.45
C MET A 22 10.91 -3.28 11.44
N ASN A 23 10.51 -2.01 11.40
CA ASN A 23 11.46 -0.89 11.46
C ASN A 23 11.72 -0.37 12.88
N TYR A 24 10.77 -0.58 13.80
CA TYR A 24 10.86 -0.09 15.16
C TYR A 24 11.55 -1.09 16.09
N LEU A 25 11.23 -2.38 15.97
CA LEU A 25 11.82 -3.43 16.80
C LEU A 25 13.26 -3.71 16.38
N GLY A 26 14.17 -3.78 17.36
CA GLY A 26 15.60 -4.02 17.12
C GLY A 26 16.36 -2.79 16.60
N ASN A 27 15.70 -1.63 16.49
CA ASN A 27 16.35 -0.37 16.15
C ASN A 27 16.74 0.39 17.43
N GLU A 28 18.03 0.67 17.58
CA GLU A 28 18.60 1.37 18.74
C GLU A 28 18.85 2.87 18.48
N GLU A 29 18.62 3.33 17.25
CA GLU A 29 18.77 4.73 16.86
C GLU A 29 17.79 5.65 17.61
N ALA A 30 18.20 6.89 17.83
CA ALA A 30 17.40 7.90 18.53
C ALA A 30 16.13 8.28 17.76
N ASP A 31 16.17 8.26 16.41
CA ASP A 31 15.10 8.62 15.49
C ASP A 31 14.21 7.44 15.07
N LYS A 32 14.37 6.26 15.69
CA LYS A 32 13.67 5.02 15.32
C LYS A 32 12.15 5.15 15.20
N MET A 33 11.53 5.99 16.04
CA MET A 33 10.07 6.21 16.00
C MET A 33 9.65 6.92 14.72
N GLU A 34 10.33 8.02 14.39
CA GLU A 34 10.06 8.80 13.18
C GLU A 34 10.33 7.97 11.93
N ARG A 35 11.45 7.25 11.93
CA ARG A 35 11.88 6.40 10.82
C ARG A 35 10.90 5.26 10.56
N ALA A 36 10.43 4.60 11.62
CA ALA A 36 9.41 3.55 11.51
C ALA A 36 8.07 4.11 11.02
N LEU A 37 7.67 5.28 11.50
CA LEU A 37 6.43 5.94 11.07
C LEU A 37 6.48 6.31 9.58
N MET A 38 7.57 6.96 9.14
CA MET A 38 7.78 7.32 7.74
C MET A 38 7.77 6.09 6.83
N THR A 39 8.49 5.04 7.23
CA THR A 39 8.59 3.80 6.44
C THR A 39 7.23 3.14 6.30
N ALA A 40 6.50 2.99 7.40
CA ALA A 40 5.16 2.39 7.39
C ALA A 40 4.18 3.24 6.57
N PHE A 41 4.23 4.56 6.69
CA PHE A 41 3.37 5.47 5.94
C PHE A 41 3.65 5.44 4.43
N ALA A 42 4.92 5.53 4.03
CA ALA A 42 5.34 5.40 2.64
C ALA A 42 4.93 4.05 2.04
N GLY A 43 5.04 2.97 2.81
CA GLY A 43 4.60 1.64 2.38
C GLY A 43 3.09 1.55 2.11
N VAL A 44 2.26 2.14 2.97
CA VAL A 44 0.80 2.18 2.78
C VAL A 44 0.40 3.05 1.58
N ILE A 45 1.10 4.17 1.35
CA ILE A 45 0.91 5.00 0.14
C ILE A 45 1.25 4.19 -1.11
N GLY A 46 2.42 3.54 -1.13
CA GLY A 46 2.84 2.69 -2.25
C GLY A 46 1.84 1.56 -2.54
N LEU A 47 1.35 0.88 -1.49
CA LEU A 47 0.29 -0.12 -1.61
C LEU A 47 -1.00 0.46 -2.21
N SER A 48 -1.43 1.63 -1.73
CA SER A 48 -2.66 2.28 -2.20
C SER A 48 -2.57 2.67 -3.67
N ILE A 49 -1.43 3.22 -4.09
CA ILE A 49 -1.15 3.54 -5.51
C ILE A 49 -1.09 2.26 -6.35
N GLY A 50 -0.38 1.24 -5.90
CA GLY A 50 -0.27 -0.05 -6.61
C GLY A 50 -1.63 -0.70 -6.82
N LEU A 51 -2.48 -0.72 -5.79
CA LEU A 51 -3.85 -1.23 -5.88
C LEU A 51 -4.75 -0.35 -6.76
N PHE A 52 -4.52 0.96 -6.80
CA PHE A 52 -5.23 1.87 -7.69
C PHE A 52 -4.90 1.57 -9.17
N ILE A 53 -3.61 1.43 -9.50
CA ILE A 53 -3.17 1.07 -10.86
C ILE A 53 -3.72 -0.31 -11.25
N LEU A 54 -3.63 -1.29 -10.36
CA LEU A 54 -4.13 -2.64 -10.61
C LEU A 54 -5.65 -2.66 -10.85
N ASN A 55 -6.44 -1.91 -10.07
CA ASN A 55 -7.88 -1.82 -10.29
C ASN A 55 -8.25 -1.00 -11.54
N LYS A 56 -7.42 -0.04 -11.97
CA LYS A 56 -7.61 0.70 -13.21
C LYS A 56 -7.51 -0.23 -14.42
N GLY A 57 -6.49 -1.10 -14.47
CA GLY A 57 -6.34 -2.09 -15.55
C GLY A 57 -7.45 -3.13 -15.60
N LYS A 58 -8.03 -3.51 -14.45
CA LYS A 58 -9.15 -4.49 -14.40
C LYS A 58 -10.51 -3.92 -14.81
N ASN A 59 -10.67 -2.60 -14.79
CA ASN A 59 -11.89 -1.90 -15.21
C ASN A 59 -11.75 -1.25 -16.59
N ASP A 60 -10.68 -1.54 -17.31
CA ASP A 60 -10.53 -1.08 -18.68
C ASP A 60 -11.55 -1.82 -19.56
N LYS A 61 -12.54 -1.08 -20.06
CA LYS A 61 -13.63 -1.60 -20.90
C LYS A 61 -13.31 -1.47 -22.39
N ASN A 62 -12.15 -0.92 -22.73
CA ASN A 62 -11.68 -0.91 -24.10
C ASN A 62 -10.97 -2.24 -24.34
N PRO A 63 -11.56 -3.19 -25.09
CA PRO A 63 -10.78 -4.31 -25.59
C PRO A 63 -9.58 -3.75 -26.36
N PRO A 64 -8.42 -4.44 -26.35
CA PRO A 64 -7.32 -4.07 -27.23
C PRO A 64 -7.87 -3.89 -28.64
N GLN A 65 -7.49 -2.79 -29.31
CA GLN A 65 -7.89 -2.55 -30.69
C GLN A 65 -7.54 -3.80 -31.50
N ASN A 66 -8.56 -4.47 -32.04
CA ASN A 66 -8.33 -5.53 -33.00
C ASN A 66 -7.84 -4.87 -34.29
N PHE A 67 -6.64 -5.21 -34.72
CA PHE A 67 -6.00 -4.73 -35.95
C PHE A 67 -6.06 -5.80 -37.06
N ASP A 68 -7.09 -6.66 -37.04
CA ASP A 68 -7.45 -7.55 -38.14
C ASP A 68 -8.03 -6.79 -39.35
#